data_AF-A0A536V195-F1
#
_entry.id   AF-A0A536V195-F1
#
_cell.length_a   1.000
_cell.length_b   1.000
_cell.length_c   1.000
_cell.angle_alpha   90.00
_cell.angle_beta   90.00
_cell.angle_gamma   90.00
#
_symmetry.space_group_name_H-M   'P 1'
#
loop_
_entity.id
_entity.type
_entity.pdbx_description
1 polymer ?
#
loop_
_entity_poly.entity_id
_entity_poly.type
_entity_poly.pdbx_seq_one_letter_code
_entity_poly.pdbx_strand_id
1 'polypeptide(L)'
;MDALQQTIESAWEQKHGLGPTNAPAALRDAVASALDELDAGRLRVAEKRGGEWVTHQWLKKAVLLSFRLSNNVLLGASSPSDPFRFYDKVRSKFAQFDEAAFVRSGVRVVPPAVARRGAYVAPNVVLMTSFINIGAYVDEGTMVDTWATVGSCAQIGKNVHLSGG
;
A
#
# COMPACT_ATOMS: atom_id res chain seq x y z
N MET A 1 11.29 -12.78 17.31
CA MET A 1 11.15 -12.06 16.03
C MET A 1 10.45 -13.00 15.08
N ASP A 2 9.49 -12.48 14.34
CA ASP A 2 8.79 -13.25 13.30
C ASP A 2 9.75 -13.60 12.16
N ALA A 3 9.62 -14.80 11.58
CA ALA A 3 10.45 -15.25 10.47
C ALA A 3 10.39 -14.29 9.28
N LEU A 4 9.21 -13.69 9.04
CA LEU A 4 8.99 -12.69 8.01
C LEU A 4 9.87 -11.44 8.23
N GLN A 5 9.87 -10.91 9.45
CA GLN A 5 10.70 -9.75 9.82
C GLN A 5 12.19 -10.05 9.60
N GLN A 6 12.66 -11.22 10.05
CA GLN A 6 14.06 -11.60 9.93
C GLN A 6 14.51 -11.67 8.46
N THR A 7 13.71 -12.28 7.58
CA THR A 7 14.01 -12.33 6.14
C THR A 7 14.15 -10.93 5.53
N ILE A 8 13.23 -10.03 5.86
CA ILE A 8 13.25 -8.65 5.35
C ILE A 8 14.48 -7.89 5.87
N GLU A 9 14.81 -8.02 7.15
CA GLU A 9 15.96 -7.35 7.74
C GLU A 9 17.28 -7.87 7.17
N SER A 10 17.46 -9.18 7.04
CA SER A 10 18.66 -9.76 6.44
C SER A 10 18.83 -9.33 4.97
N ALA A 11 17.75 -9.32 4.19
CA ALA A 11 17.78 -8.88 2.80
C ALA A 11 18.09 -7.38 2.67
N TRP A 12 17.63 -6.56 3.62
CA TRP A 12 17.88 -5.13 3.62
C TRP A 12 19.38 -4.79 3.71
N GLU A 13 20.12 -5.53 4.51
CA GLU A 13 21.58 -5.35 4.63
C GLU A 13 22.29 -5.62 3.31
N GLN A 14 21.77 -6.55 2.50
CA GLN A 14 22.35 -6.95 1.21
C GLN A 14 21.67 -6.28 0.00
N LYS A 15 20.83 -5.25 0.22
CA LYS A 15 19.98 -4.63 -0.81
C LYS A 15 20.70 -4.18 -2.08
N HIS A 16 21.98 -3.81 -2.02
CA HIS A 16 22.71 -3.35 -3.20
C HIS A 16 22.95 -4.46 -4.24
N GLY A 17 23.01 -5.72 -3.80
CA GLY A 17 23.09 -6.89 -4.68
C GLY A 17 21.73 -7.37 -5.19
N LEU A 18 20.63 -6.78 -4.73
CA LEU A 18 19.27 -7.20 -5.08
C LEU A 18 18.67 -6.32 -6.17
N GLY A 19 17.94 -6.97 -7.07
CA GLY A 19 17.24 -6.33 -8.17
C GLY A 19 16.17 -7.24 -8.80
N PRO A 20 15.53 -6.75 -9.87
CA PRO A 20 14.37 -7.41 -10.46
C PRO A 20 14.65 -8.77 -11.10
N THR A 21 15.89 -9.11 -11.42
CA THR A 21 16.25 -10.38 -12.08
C THR A 21 17.02 -11.36 -11.19
N ASN A 22 17.58 -10.91 -10.06
CA ASN A 22 18.53 -11.70 -9.28
C ASN A 22 18.13 -11.88 -7.80
N ALA A 23 17.00 -11.32 -7.36
CA ALA A 23 16.53 -11.54 -6.01
C ALA A 23 15.92 -12.94 -5.81
N PRO A 24 16.25 -13.65 -4.71
CA PRO A 24 15.71 -14.98 -4.41
C PRO A 24 14.19 -15.01 -4.36
N ALA A 25 13.58 -16.13 -4.77
CA ALA A 25 12.12 -16.31 -4.74
C ALA A 25 11.54 -16.12 -3.33
N ALA A 26 12.15 -16.76 -2.32
CA ALA A 26 11.73 -16.63 -0.92
C ALA A 26 11.71 -15.17 -0.42
N LEU A 27 12.63 -14.33 -0.89
CA LEU A 27 12.62 -12.89 -0.56
C LEU A 27 11.45 -12.16 -1.23
N ARG A 28 11.15 -12.48 -2.49
CA ARG A 28 10.00 -11.90 -3.19
C ARG A 28 8.71 -12.26 -2.49
N ASP A 29 8.57 -13.51 -2.06
CA ASP A 29 7.41 -14.01 -1.34
C ASP A 29 7.28 -13.34 0.03
N ALA A 30 8.39 -13.15 0.75
CA ALA A 30 8.41 -12.41 2.00
C ALA A 30 8.00 -10.94 1.82
N VAL A 31 8.56 -10.24 0.82
CA VAL A 31 8.18 -8.85 0.52
C VAL A 31 6.72 -8.76 0.12
N ALA A 32 6.23 -9.67 -0.75
CA ALA A 32 4.83 -9.73 -1.15
C ALA A 32 3.91 -9.96 0.05
N SER A 33 4.24 -10.92 0.91
CA SER A 33 3.47 -11.21 2.13
C SER A 33 3.41 -10.00 3.06
N ALA A 34 4.53 -9.31 3.31
CA ALA A 34 4.54 -8.10 4.13
C ALA A 34 3.66 -6.98 3.53
N LEU A 35 3.65 -6.82 2.20
CA LEU A 35 2.76 -5.87 1.54
C LEU A 35 1.29 -6.29 1.62
N ASP A 36 0.98 -7.58 1.54
CA ASP A 36 -0.40 -8.07 1.67
C ASP A 36 -0.93 -7.91 3.10
N GLU A 37 -0.08 -8.11 4.10
CA GLU A 37 -0.42 -7.83 5.50
C GLU A 37 -0.64 -6.32 5.76
N LEU A 38 0.15 -5.45 5.13
CA LEU A 38 -0.07 -4.00 5.15
C LEU A 38 -1.35 -3.61 4.41
N ASP A 39 -1.60 -4.21 3.24
CA ASP A 39 -2.78 -3.93 2.42
C ASP A 39 -4.08 -4.36 3.12
N ALA A 40 -4.02 -5.45 3.88
CA ALA A 40 -5.11 -5.97 4.70
C ALA A 40 -5.24 -5.28 6.08
N GLY A 41 -4.30 -4.41 6.46
CA GLY A 41 -4.30 -3.71 7.74
C GLY A 41 -4.02 -4.58 8.96
N ARG A 42 -3.55 -5.82 8.75
CA ARG A 42 -3.10 -6.73 9.83
C ARG A 42 -1.74 -6.32 10.38
N LEU A 43 -0.91 -5.75 9.51
CA LEU A 43 0.29 -5.01 9.89
C LEU A 43 0.11 -3.52 9.55
N ARG A 44 0.80 -2.66 10.29
CA ARG A 44 0.82 -1.21 10.07
C ARG A 44 2.21 -0.66 10.35
N VAL A 45 2.64 0.35 9.58
CA VAL A 45 4.02 0.86 9.68
C VAL A 45 4.31 1.52 11.03
N ALA A 46 3.31 2.14 11.64
CA ALA A 46 3.40 2.61 13.01
C ALA A 46 2.09 2.34 13.74
N GLU A 47 2.16 2.04 15.03
CA GLU A 47 1.01 1.80 15.90
C GLU A 47 1.21 2.47 17.27
N LYS A 48 0.12 2.72 17.98
CA LYS A 48 0.17 3.30 19.32
C LYS A 48 0.28 2.20 20.37
N ARG A 49 1.37 2.16 21.15
CA ARG A 49 1.59 1.24 22.27
C ARG A 49 1.87 2.03 23.53
N GLY A 50 1.09 1.80 24.59
CA GLY A 50 1.27 2.52 25.86
C GLY A 50 1.12 4.05 25.73
N GLY A 51 0.37 4.53 24.74
CA GLY A 51 0.21 5.97 24.48
C GLY A 51 1.21 6.56 23.48
N GLU A 52 2.27 5.84 23.14
CA GLU A 52 3.34 6.31 22.24
C GLU A 52 3.26 5.66 20.86
N TRP A 53 3.65 6.39 19.84
CA TRP A 53 3.77 5.85 18.49
C TRP A 53 5.07 5.07 18.33
N VAL A 54 4.95 3.77 18.05
CA VAL A 54 6.07 2.89 17.75
C VAL A 54 6.10 2.62 16.25
N THR A 55 7.27 2.82 15.62
CA THR A 55 7.47 2.54 14.19
C THR A 55 8.12 1.19 13.97
N HIS A 56 7.50 0.38 13.11
CA HIS A 56 8.04 -0.90 12.65
C HIS A 56 8.94 -0.69 11.43
N GLN A 57 10.22 -0.41 11.68
CA GLN A 57 11.19 -0.07 10.63
C GLN A 57 11.30 -1.15 9.54
N TRP A 58 11.15 -2.43 9.90
CA TRP A 58 11.23 -3.52 8.94
C TRP A 58 10.11 -3.47 7.88
N LEU A 59 8.94 -2.93 8.20
CA LEU A 59 7.87 -2.72 7.21
C LEU A 59 8.24 -1.65 6.19
N LYS A 60 8.93 -0.58 6.61
CA LYS A 60 9.50 0.41 5.67
C LYS A 60 10.56 -0.23 4.78
N LYS A 61 11.41 -1.11 5.33
CA LYS A 61 12.39 -1.89 4.56
C LYS A 61 11.69 -2.78 3.52
N ALA A 62 10.60 -3.46 3.89
CA ALA A 62 9.80 -4.26 2.95
C ALA A 62 9.23 -3.42 1.80
N VAL A 63 8.65 -2.24 2.09
CA VAL A 63 8.16 -1.30 1.08
C VAL A 63 9.29 -0.89 0.12
N LEU A 64 10.45 -0.50 0.64
CA LEU A 64 11.60 -0.08 -0.17
C LEU A 64 12.20 -1.23 -0.99
N LEU A 65 12.25 -2.45 -0.44
CA LEU A 65 12.65 -3.64 -1.17
C LEU A 65 11.68 -3.91 -2.32
N SER A 66 10.37 -3.74 -2.13
CA SER A 66 9.41 -3.97 -3.22
C SER A 66 9.71 -3.12 -4.45
N PHE A 67 10.10 -1.85 -4.27
CA PHE A 67 10.49 -0.98 -5.37
C PHE A 67 11.77 -1.45 -6.09
N ARG A 68 12.71 -2.00 -5.33
CA ARG A 68 13.98 -2.52 -5.85
C ARG A 68 13.80 -3.83 -6.61
N LEU A 69 12.86 -4.68 -6.17
CA LEU A 69 12.61 -6.01 -6.73
C LEU A 69 11.71 -5.99 -7.98
N SER A 70 11.20 -4.82 -8.37
CA SER A 70 10.24 -4.67 -9.47
C SER A 70 10.73 -3.69 -10.54
N ASN A 71 10.51 -4.04 -11.80
CA ASN A 71 10.63 -3.13 -12.93
C ASN A 71 9.34 -2.31 -13.09
N ASN A 72 9.46 -1.12 -13.69
CA ASN A 72 8.29 -0.41 -14.18
C ASN A 72 7.64 -1.20 -15.32
N VAL A 73 6.33 -1.19 -15.36
CA VAL A 73 5.52 -1.82 -16.41
C VAL A 73 4.49 -0.81 -16.93
N LEU A 74 4.00 -1.03 -18.14
CA LEU A 74 2.89 -0.26 -18.67
C LEU A 74 1.60 -0.65 -17.91
N LEU A 75 0.86 0.34 -17.44
CA LEU A 75 -0.41 0.19 -16.72
C LEU A 75 -1.51 0.97 -17.45
N GLY A 76 -2.74 0.46 -17.43
CA GLY A 76 -3.91 1.11 -18.04
C GLY A 76 -4.01 1.01 -19.57
N ALA A 77 -3.10 0.30 -20.22
CA ALA A 77 -3.14 0.04 -21.66
C ALA A 77 -3.74 -1.33 -21.96
N SER A 78 -5.06 -1.45 -21.91
CA SER A 78 -5.77 -2.65 -22.38
C SER A 78 -5.93 -2.65 -23.91
N SER A 79 -5.87 -1.48 -24.55
CA SER A 79 -5.92 -1.27 -26.00
C SER A 79 -4.95 -0.16 -26.45
N PRO A 80 -4.42 -0.23 -27.70
CA PRO A 80 -3.67 0.87 -28.31
C PRO A 80 -4.44 2.21 -28.35
N SER A 81 -5.77 2.17 -28.31
CA SER A 81 -6.64 3.36 -28.35
C SER A 81 -6.96 3.96 -26.97
N ASP A 82 -6.48 3.36 -25.88
CA ASP A 82 -6.80 3.86 -24.53
C ASP A 82 -6.16 5.24 -24.29
N PRO A 83 -6.92 6.24 -23.81
CA PRO A 83 -6.43 7.61 -23.65
C PRO A 83 -5.47 7.79 -22.47
N PHE A 84 -5.41 6.85 -21.54
CA PHE A 84 -4.57 6.92 -20.34
C PHE A 84 -3.60 5.76 -20.28
N ARG A 85 -2.30 6.07 -20.29
CA ARG A 85 -1.22 5.09 -20.12
C ARG A 85 -0.27 5.56 -19.04
N PHE A 86 0.07 4.67 -18.12
CA PHE A 86 0.97 4.96 -17.01
C PHE A 86 2.16 4.00 -17.05
N TYR A 87 3.31 4.41 -16.51
CA TYR A 87 4.51 3.58 -16.44
C TYR A 87 5.07 3.59 -15.03
N ASP A 88 4.72 2.56 -14.25
CA ASP A 88 5.07 2.44 -12.83
C ASP A 88 5.22 0.96 -12.46
N LYS A 89 5.83 0.70 -11.31
CA LYS A 89 6.02 -0.65 -10.73
C LYS A 89 5.05 -0.96 -9.60
N VAL A 90 4.39 0.05 -9.03
CA VAL A 90 3.44 -0.12 -7.92
C VAL A 90 2.02 -0.20 -8.46
N ARG A 91 1.38 -1.36 -8.28
CA ARG A 91 0.01 -1.57 -8.70
C ARG A 91 -0.99 -0.82 -7.81
N SER A 92 -2.17 -0.53 -8.35
CA SER A 92 -3.32 -0.07 -7.55
C SER A 92 -3.75 -1.18 -6.58
N LYS A 93 -4.20 -0.78 -5.37
CA LYS A 93 -4.83 -1.65 -4.37
C LYS A 93 -6.03 -2.38 -4.97
N PHE A 94 -6.81 -1.67 -5.79
CA PHE A 94 -8.06 -2.16 -6.33
C PHE A 94 -7.92 -2.92 -7.66
N ALA A 95 -6.68 -3.13 -8.15
CA ALA A 95 -6.43 -3.76 -9.45
C ALA A 95 -6.99 -5.19 -9.58
N GLN A 96 -7.21 -5.87 -8.45
CA GLN A 96 -7.75 -7.24 -8.39
C GLN A 96 -9.12 -7.31 -7.71
N PHE A 97 -9.74 -6.17 -7.39
CA PHE A 97 -11.07 -6.17 -6.77
C PHE A 97 -12.13 -6.49 -7.81
N ASP A 98 -12.91 -7.53 -7.53
CA ASP A 98 -14.22 -7.75 -8.14
C ASP A 98 -15.32 -7.06 -7.30
N GLU A 99 -16.56 -7.12 -7.78
CA GLU A 99 -17.71 -6.53 -7.08
C GLU A 99 -17.84 -7.09 -5.64
N ALA A 100 -17.65 -8.40 -5.48
CA ALA A 100 -17.75 -9.04 -4.17
C ALA A 100 -16.65 -8.56 -3.20
N ALA A 101 -15.44 -8.29 -3.69
CA ALA A 101 -14.37 -7.71 -2.90
C ALA A 101 -14.70 -6.27 -2.48
N PHE A 102 -15.27 -5.46 -3.37
CA PHE A 102 -15.74 -4.12 -3.01
C PHE A 102 -16.84 -4.18 -1.94
N VAL A 103 -17.86 -5.02 -2.12
CA VAL A 103 -18.94 -5.20 -1.13
C VAL A 103 -18.38 -5.63 0.23
N ARG A 104 -17.48 -6.63 0.27
CA ARG A 104 -16.86 -7.08 1.52
C ARG A 104 -16.00 -6.02 2.18
N SER A 105 -15.30 -5.20 1.40
CA SER A 105 -14.40 -4.17 1.92
C SER A 105 -15.15 -3.01 2.58
N GLY A 106 -16.37 -2.72 2.12
CA GLY A 106 -17.18 -1.59 2.63
C GLY A 106 -16.58 -0.20 2.34
N VAL A 107 -15.56 -0.09 1.49
CA VAL A 107 -15.00 1.20 1.07
C VAL A 107 -15.78 1.77 -0.11
N ARG A 108 -15.95 3.09 -0.14
CA ARG A 108 -16.39 3.82 -1.33
C ARG A 108 -15.20 4.47 -2.01
N VAL A 109 -14.97 4.13 -3.28
CA VAL A 109 -13.88 4.66 -4.10
C VAL A 109 -14.48 5.49 -5.24
N VAL A 110 -14.57 6.80 -5.05
CA VAL A 110 -15.18 7.71 -6.02
C VAL A 110 -14.20 7.99 -7.16
N PRO A 111 -14.57 7.79 -8.44
CA PRO A 111 -13.67 8.06 -9.54
C PRO A 111 -13.19 9.54 -9.57
N PRO A 112 -11.90 9.83 -9.85
CA PRO A 112 -10.79 8.91 -10.09
C PRO A 112 -9.86 8.68 -8.86
N ALA A 113 -10.40 8.37 -7.67
CA ALA A 113 -9.59 8.06 -6.49
C ALA A 113 -8.60 6.91 -6.73
N VAL A 114 -7.38 7.03 -6.17
CA VAL A 114 -6.32 6.02 -6.32
C VAL A 114 -5.72 5.67 -4.96
N ALA A 115 -5.58 4.37 -4.71
CA ALA A 115 -4.78 3.84 -3.61
C ALA A 115 -3.75 2.84 -4.16
N ARG A 116 -2.50 2.90 -3.69
CA ARG A 116 -1.46 1.92 -4.04
C ARG A 116 -1.58 0.65 -3.21
N ARG A 117 -1.28 -0.51 -3.80
CA ARG A 117 -1.16 -1.79 -3.06
C ARG A 117 -0.20 -1.62 -1.89
N GLY A 118 -0.55 -2.21 -0.75
CA GLY A 118 0.16 -2.06 0.52
C GLY A 118 -0.33 -0.88 1.34
N ALA A 119 -1.41 -0.21 0.95
CA ALA A 119 -2.14 0.73 1.78
C ALA A 119 -3.41 0.06 2.33
N TYR A 120 -3.68 0.25 3.62
CA TYR A 120 -4.93 -0.20 4.22
C TYR A 120 -5.99 0.90 4.16
N VAL A 121 -7.20 0.50 3.76
CA VAL A 121 -8.39 1.34 3.77
C VAL A 121 -9.48 0.52 4.45
N ALA A 122 -9.89 0.98 5.63
CA ALA A 122 -10.87 0.30 6.48
C ALA A 122 -12.31 0.38 5.92
N PRO A 123 -13.24 -0.43 6.45
CA PRO A 123 -14.65 -0.31 6.15
C PRO A 123 -15.19 1.11 6.43
N ASN A 124 -16.25 1.49 5.72
CA ASN A 124 -16.93 2.78 5.85
C ASN A 124 -16.07 4.02 5.50
N VAL A 125 -14.87 3.83 4.97
CA VAL A 125 -14.07 4.94 4.43
C VAL A 125 -14.64 5.40 3.09
N VAL A 126 -14.68 6.72 2.89
CA VAL A 126 -14.99 7.34 1.60
C VAL A 126 -13.73 7.99 1.06
N LEU A 127 -13.26 7.48 -0.08
CA LEU A 127 -12.22 8.11 -0.88
C LEU A 127 -12.92 8.92 -1.98
N MET A 128 -12.96 10.24 -1.82
CA MET A 128 -13.26 11.15 -2.93
C MET A 128 -12.09 11.13 -3.92
N THR A 129 -12.08 12.01 -4.93
CA THR A 129 -10.95 12.10 -5.87
C THR A 129 -9.64 12.43 -5.14
N SER A 130 -8.92 11.43 -4.64
CA SER A 130 -7.80 11.56 -3.71
C SER A 130 -6.70 10.55 -3.99
N PHE A 131 -5.54 10.70 -3.35
CA PHE A 131 -4.42 9.76 -3.47
C PHE A 131 -3.99 9.18 -2.12
N ILE A 132 -3.97 7.84 -2.03
CA ILE A 132 -3.47 7.09 -0.86
C ILE A 132 -2.21 6.32 -1.25
N ASN A 133 -1.08 6.66 -0.64
CA ASN A 133 0.20 6.05 -0.97
C ASN A 133 0.49 4.79 -0.14
N ILE A 134 1.43 3.97 -0.61
CA ILE A 134 1.82 2.69 -0.01
C ILE A 134 2.23 2.81 1.47
N GLY A 135 1.84 1.83 2.27
CA GLY A 135 2.10 1.76 3.71
C GLY A 135 1.17 2.64 4.56
N ALA A 136 0.32 3.47 3.94
CA ALA A 136 -0.68 4.24 4.66
C ALA A 136 -1.72 3.32 5.32
N TYR A 137 -2.27 3.79 6.43
CA TYR A 137 -3.35 3.15 7.16
C TYR A 137 -4.47 4.16 7.34
N VAL A 138 -5.61 3.95 6.68
CA VAL A 138 -6.80 4.80 6.79
C VAL A 138 -7.88 4.03 7.52
N ASP A 139 -8.11 4.39 8.78
CA ASP A 139 -9.00 3.64 9.69
C ASP A 139 -10.48 4.02 9.51
N GLU A 140 -11.35 3.22 10.13
CA GLU A 140 -12.79 3.14 9.88
C GLU A 140 -13.51 4.49 9.93
N GLY A 141 -14.46 4.68 9.01
CA GLY A 141 -15.33 5.86 8.99
C GLY A 141 -14.65 7.17 8.56
N THR A 142 -13.40 7.12 8.12
CA THR A 142 -12.67 8.30 7.65
C THR A 142 -13.23 8.81 6.32
N MET A 143 -13.31 10.13 6.19
CA MET A 143 -13.58 10.82 4.94
C MET A 143 -12.29 11.42 4.40
N VAL A 144 -11.90 11.04 3.17
CA VAL A 144 -10.79 11.62 2.43
C VAL A 144 -11.35 12.41 1.26
N ASP A 145 -11.40 13.74 1.40
CA ASP A 145 -12.06 14.62 0.43
C ASP A 145 -11.24 14.85 -0.83
N THR A 146 -11.89 15.52 -1.78
CA THR A 146 -11.37 15.83 -3.10
C THR A 146 -10.02 16.52 -3.03
N TRP A 147 -9.06 15.96 -3.74
CA TRP A 147 -7.66 16.33 -3.86
C TRP A 147 -6.83 16.21 -2.58
N ALA A 148 -7.36 15.59 -1.52
CA ALA A 148 -6.56 15.22 -0.38
C ALA A 148 -5.54 14.12 -0.72
N THR A 149 -4.42 14.15 0.01
CA THR A 149 -3.35 13.16 -0.14
C THR A 149 -2.98 12.54 1.19
N VAL A 150 -3.06 11.21 1.28
CA VAL A 150 -2.53 10.43 2.40
C VAL A 150 -1.17 9.86 1.99
N GLY A 151 -0.11 10.46 2.52
CA GLY A 151 1.28 10.13 2.19
C GLY A 151 1.71 8.72 2.62
N SER A 152 2.87 8.28 2.12
CA SER A 152 3.40 6.94 2.42
C SER A 152 3.57 6.76 3.93
N CYS A 153 3.14 5.60 4.43
CA CYS A 153 3.23 5.24 5.86
C CYS A 153 2.38 6.11 6.82
N ALA A 154 1.57 7.06 6.33
CA ALA A 154 0.72 7.89 7.18
C ALA A 154 -0.31 7.03 7.94
N GLN A 155 -0.64 7.42 9.17
CA GLN A 155 -1.56 6.70 10.04
C GLN A 155 -2.75 7.61 10.36
N ILE A 156 -3.86 7.40 9.64
CA ILE A 156 -5.11 8.16 9.81
C ILE A 156 -6.04 7.34 10.71
N GLY A 157 -6.48 7.96 11.81
CA GLY A 157 -7.33 7.33 12.81
C GLY A 157 -8.78 7.19 12.36
N LYS A 158 -9.64 6.65 13.24
CA LYS A 158 -11.07 6.46 12.97
C LYS A 158 -11.81 7.79 12.94
N ASN A 159 -12.82 7.88 12.08
CA ASN A 159 -13.72 9.04 11.97
C ASN A 159 -12.98 10.36 11.74
N VAL A 160 -11.81 10.31 11.10
CA VAL A 160 -11.09 11.52 10.69
C VAL A 160 -11.79 12.11 9.46
N HIS A 161 -11.82 13.43 9.37
CA HIS A 161 -12.21 14.13 8.15
C HIS A 161 -10.99 14.87 7.61
N LEU A 162 -10.42 14.35 6.53
CA LEU A 162 -9.42 15.06 5.74
C LEU A 162 -10.16 15.87 4.69
N SER A 163 -10.37 17.16 4.98
CA SER A 163 -10.98 18.11 4.04
C SER A 163 -10.17 18.24 2.76
N GLY A 164 -10.77 18.82 1.71
CA GLY A 164 -10.13 18.90 0.39
C GLY A 164 -8.82 19.70 0.38
N GLY A 165 -7.86 19.20 -0.41
CA GLY A 165 -6.50 19.75 -0.57
C GLY A 165 -5.45 19.12 0.34
#